data_AF-A0A8H7BQD9-F1
#
_entry.id   AF-A0A8H7BQD9-F1
#
_cell.length_a   1.000
_cell.length_b   1.000
_cell.length_c   1.000
_cell.angle_alpha   90.00
_cell.angle_beta   90.00
_cell.angle_gamma   90.00
#
_symmetry.space_group_name_H-M   'P 1'
#
loop_
_entity.id
_entity.type
_entity.pdbx_description
1 polymer ?
#
loop_
_entity_poly.entity_id
_entity_poly.type
_entity_poly.pdbx_seq_one_letter_code
_entity_poly.pdbx_strand_id
1 'polypeptide(L)'
;MAIKVLILGAGYGTRLQRDLAASHEHNHLLGIPKALLPLGNRDALITHWLETFEGNGIGKKDIHMVTNDVCYVAFLEWAHRHAFPVENIVSDGTKTNETRLGAVPDIAFGIDHFKLGDNDVLVVGGDTLFLKDFDLADFLQQAHETCLVTTYKVPDKVVHKVGILEIDSKGIVTSFLEKPEPSETESRLACPCFYLFHHGALPFLYEFVNACKARHASKETFDATGKFLAYLYPRFPIATYSISGRIDVGGLQSYIEANHYYE
;
A
#
# COMPACT_ATOMS: atom_id res chain seq x y z
N MET A 1 -12.37 11.97 -14.77
CA MET A 1 -12.85 10.80 -13.99
C MET A 1 -12.62 11.09 -12.52
N ALA A 2 -13.37 10.45 -11.61
CA ALA A 2 -13.13 10.62 -10.18
C ALA A 2 -12.00 9.68 -9.73
N ILE A 3 -11.23 10.07 -8.73
CA ILE A 3 -10.21 9.19 -8.15
C ILE A 3 -10.88 8.30 -7.11
N LYS A 4 -10.58 7.01 -7.17
CA LYS A 4 -10.99 6.01 -6.17
C LYS A 4 -9.79 5.59 -5.36
N VAL A 5 -9.95 5.37 -4.06
CA VAL A 5 -8.87 4.91 -3.19
C VAL A 5 -9.12 3.45 -2.80
N LEU A 6 -8.08 2.64 -2.86
CA LEU A 6 -8.08 1.26 -2.38
C LEU A 6 -6.98 1.08 -1.33
N ILE A 7 -7.35 0.87 -0.08
CA ILE A 7 -6.41 0.59 1.02
C ILE A 7 -6.26 -0.92 1.20
N LEU A 8 -5.01 -1.38 1.19
CA LEU A 8 -4.66 -2.78 1.41
C LEU A 8 -4.47 -3.07 2.90
N GLY A 9 -5.37 -3.86 3.47
CA GLY A 9 -5.41 -4.25 4.88
C GLY A 9 -5.45 -5.76 5.12
N ALA A 10 -5.14 -6.58 4.11
CA ALA A 10 -5.22 -8.04 4.18
C ALA A 10 -3.94 -8.72 4.74
N GLY A 11 -2.89 -7.95 5.01
CA GLY A 11 -1.64 -8.49 5.55
C GLY A 11 -1.76 -8.99 7.00
N TYR A 12 -1.28 -10.21 7.27
CA TYR A 12 -1.37 -10.87 8.58
C TYR A 12 -0.38 -10.31 9.63
N GLY A 13 0.57 -9.47 9.23
CA GLY A 13 1.49 -8.80 10.16
C GLY A 13 2.33 -9.74 11.03
N THR A 14 2.64 -10.95 10.53
CA THR A 14 3.22 -12.06 11.32
C THR A 14 4.47 -11.68 12.12
N ARG A 15 5.35 -10.83 11.56
CA ARG A 15 6.52 -10.31 12.28
C ARG A 15 6.11 -9.48 13.50
N LEU A 16 5.26 -8.47 13.32
CA LEU A 16 4.78 -7.64 14.41
C LEU A 16 4.05 -8.48 15.46
N GLN A 17 3.15 -9.38 15.06
CA GLN A 17 2.41 -10.22 16.01
C GLN A 17 3.32 -11.09 16.87
N ARG A 18 4.40 -11.64 16.28
CA ARG A 18 5.43 -12.37 17.03
C ARG A 18 6.20 -11.46 17.99
N ASP A 19 6.60 -10.27 17.55
CA ASP A 19 7.32 -9.31 18.38
C ASP A 19 6.46 -8.85 19.58
N LEU A 20 5.17 -8.61 19.35
CA LEU A 20 4.19 -8.23 20.38
C LEU A 20 3.95 -9.36 21.39
N ALA A 21 3.86 -10.61 20.94
CA ALA A 21 3.72 -11.76 21.81
C ALA A 21 4.93 -11.95 22.75
N ALA A 22 6.11 -11.49 22.34
CA ALA A 22 7.33 -11.51 23.12
C ALA A 22 7.54 -10.25 23.99
N SER A 23 6.68 -9.23 23.88
CA SER A 23 6.82 -7.95 24.58
C SER A 23 5.84 -7.84 25.74
N HIS A 24 6.33 -7.59 26.95
CA HIS A 24 5.46 -7.37 28.12
C HIS A 24 4.75 -6.01 28.09
N GLU A 25 5.41 -4.99 27.54
CA GLU A 25 4.91 -3.60 27.53
C GLU A 25 3.86 -3.38 26.43
N HIS A 26 4.03 -4.05 25.28
CA HIS A 26 3.21 -3.81 24.08
C HIS A 26 2.22 -4.94 23.80
N ASN A 27 2.08 -5.96 24.66
CA ASN A 27 1.18 -7.11 24.43
C ASN A 27 -0.30 -6.71 24.24
N HIS A 28 -0.71 -5.54 24.73
CA HIS A 28 -2.05 -5.01 24.58
C HIS A 28 -2.42 -4.72 23.10
N LEU A 29 -1.43 -4.66 22.21
CA LEU A 29 -1.62 -4.49 20.76
C LEU A 29 -1.73 -5.84 20.02
N LEU A 30 -1.54 -6.97 20.70
CA LEU A 30 -1.58 -8.29 20.08
C LEU A 30 -2.96 -8.56 19.48
N GLY A 31 -2.98 -9.06 18.24
CA GLY A 31 -4.21 -9.34 17.47
C GLY A 31 -4.75 -8.13 16.70
N ILE A 32 -4.27 -6.91 16.96
CA ILE A 32 -4.69 -5.72 16.20
C ILE A 32 -4.06 -5.77 14.79
N PRO A 33 -4.85 -5.64 13.71
CA PRO A 33 -4.32 -5.53 12.35
C PRO A 33 -3.40 -4.32 12.22
N LYS A 34 -2.31 -4.41 11.44
CA LYS A 34 -1.32 -3.32 11.32
C LYS A 34 -1.95 -1.97 10.97
N ALA A 35 -2.89 -1.98 10.04
CA ALA A 35 -3.64 -0.80 9.59
C ALA A 35 -4.50 -0.14 10.69
N LEU A 36 -4.89 -0.91 11.71
CA LEU A 36 -5.74 -0.49 12.81
C LEU A 36 -4.96 -0.27 14.11
N LEU A 37 -3.63 -0.27 14.08
CA LEU A 37 -2.82 0.05 15.25
C LEU A 37 -3.02 1.52 15.64
N PRO A 38 -3.24 1.84 16.92
CA PRO A 38 -3.29 3.22 17.39
C PRO A 38 -1.95 3.91 17.11
N LEU A 39 -1.99 5.17 16.71
CA LEU A 39 -0.78 5.91 16.35
C LEU A 39 -0.91 7.39 16.69
N GLY A 40 -0.08 7.86 17.63
CA GLY A 40 -0.17 9.20 18.19
C GLY A 40 -1.53 9.44 18.84
N ASN A 41 -2.23 10.48 18.41
CA ASN A 41 -3.56 10.85 18.91
C ASN A 41 -4.73 10.22 18.12
N ARG A 42 -4.48 9.19 17.31
CA ARG A 42 -5.50 8.47 16.53
C ARG A 42 -5.62 7.02 16.93
N ASP A 43 -6.83 6.48 16.82
CA ASP A 43 -7.16 5.10 17.19
C ASP A 43 -6.64 4.06 16.18
N ALA A 44 -6.30 4.48 14.96
CA ALA A 44 -5.79 3.63 13.90
C ALA A 44 -4.85 4.41 12.95
N LEU A 45 -3.84 3.71 12.43
CA LEU A 45 -2.93 4.22 11.39
C LEU A 45 -3.71 4.74 10.17
N ILE A 46 -4.68 3.97 9.67
CA ILE A 46 -5.49 4.38 8.50
C ILE A 46 -6.40 5.58 8.77
N THR A 47 -6.65 5.96 10.03
CA THR A 47 -7.40 7.18 10.35
C THR A 47 -6.64 8.43 9.87
N HIS A 48 -5.29 8.41 9.91
CA HIS A 48 -4.47 9.50 9.33
C HIS A 48 -4.67 9.63 7.81
N TRP A 49 -4.79 8.50 7.10
CA TRP A 49 -5.11 8.51 5.68
C TRP A 49 -6.52 9.00 5.40
N LEU A 50 -7.50 8.54 6.17
CA LEU A 50 -8.89 8.98 6.05
C LEU A 50 -8.99 10.50 6.17
N GLU A 51 -8.36 11.11 7.17
CA GLU A 51 -8.31 12.56 7.37
C GLU A 51 -7.60 13.28 6.21
N THR A 52 -6.49 12.71 5.72
CA THR A 52 -5.76 13.24 4.56
C THR A 52 -6.64 13.25 3.31
N PHE A 53 -7.39 12.17 3.04
CA PHE A 53 -8.29 12.08 1.91
C PHE A 53 -9.47 13.05 2.01
N GLU A 54 -10.15 13.08 3.17
CA GLU A 54 -11.29 13.98 3.38
C GLU A 54 -10.86 15.46 3.30
N GLY A 55 -9.70 15.81 3.87
CA GLY A 55 -9.12 17.14 3.77
C GLY A 55 -8.78 17.59 2.34
N ASN A 56 -8.63 16.64 1.41
CA ASN A 56 -8.36 16.86 0.00
C ASN A 56 -9.58 16.59 -0.91
N GLY A 57 -10.79 16.53 -0.33
CA GLY A 57 -12.04 16.40 -1.09
C GLY A 57 -12.37 14.99 -1.58
N ILE A 58 -11.62 13.97 -1.17
CA ILE A 58 -11.95 12.57 -1.43
C ILE A 58 -12.84 12.07 -0.30
N GLY A 59 -14.13 11.93 -0.58
CA GLY A 59 -15.11 11.50 0.42
C GLY A 59 -15.03 10.00 0.71
N LYS A 60 -15.51 9.59 1.90
CA LYS A 60 -15.53 8.18 2.35
C LYS A 60 -16.15 7.19 1.36
N LYS A 61 -17.12 7.64 0.56
CA LYS A 61 -17.77 6.85 -0.50
C LYS A 61 -16.82 6.43 -1.63
N ASP A 62 -15.72 7.16 -1.80
CA ASP A 62 -14.71 6.95 -2.85
C ASP A 62 -13.47 6.21 -2.31
N ILE A 63 -13.48 5.85 -1.02
CA ILE A 63 -12.42 5.10 -0.34
C ILE A 63 -12.93 3.70 -0.07
N HIS A 64 -12.12 2.70 -0.41
CA HIS A 64 -12.44 1.28 -0.33
C HIS A 64 -11.29 0.53 0.37
N MET A 65 -11.59 -0.59 1.00
CA MET A 65 -10.61 -1.39 1.73
C MET A 65 -10.77 -2.88 1.45
N VAL A 66 -9.63 -3.55 1.23
CA VAL A 66 -9.56 -5.01 1.18
C VAL A 66 -8.84 -5.49 2.43
N THR A 67 -9.44 -6.44 3.15
CA THR A 67 -8.83 -7.10 4.30
C THR A 67 -9.00 -8.60 4.22
N ASN A 68 -8.43 -9.35 5.17
CA ASN A 68 -8.63 -10.78 5.28
C ASN A 68 -9.78 -11.11 6.24
N ASP A 69 -10.25 -12.35 6.20
CA ASP A 69 -11.44 -12.77 6.96
C ASP A 69 -11.22 -12.74 8.47
N VAL A 70 -9.97 -12.91 8.93
CA VAL A 70 -9.60 -12.82 10.35
C VAL A 70 -9.72 -11.39 10.86
N CYS A 71 -9.27 -10.42 10.06
CA CYS A 71 -9.24 -9.01 10.42
C CYS A 71 -10.56 -8.28 10.10
N TYR A 72 -11.43 -8.86 9.29
CA TYR A 72 -12.63 -8.21 8.74
C TYR A 72 -13.52 -7.56 9.81
N VAL A 73 -13.80 -8.26 10.91
CA VAL A 73 -14.62 -7.73 12.01
C VAL A 73 -14.00 -6.46 12.62
N ALA A 74 -12.69 -6.44 12.84
CA ALA A 74 -12.01 -5.27 13.41
C ALA A 74 -12.11 -4.04 12.49
N PHE A 75 -12.06 -4.24 11.17
CA PHE A 75 -12.26 -3.18 10.18
C PHE A 75 -13.70 -2.65 10.18
N LEU A 76 -14.71 -3.53 10.33
CA LEU A 76 -16.11 -3.09 10.44
C LEU A 76 -16.36 -2.28 11.72
N GLU A 77 -15.75 -2.69 12.84
CA GLU A 77 -15.82 -1.93 14.10
C GLU A 77 -15.16 -0.56 13.98
N TRP A 78 -13.98 -0.49 13.35
CA TRP A 78 -13.35 0.80 13.01
C TRP A 78 -14.27 1.64 12.13
N ALA A 79 -14.87 1.05 11.10
CA ALA A 79 -15.76 1.77 10.20
C ALA A 79 -16.96 2.38 10.92
N HIS A 80 -17.59 1.65 11.84
CA HIS A 80 -18.69 2.17 12.65
C HIS A 80 -18.26 3.36 13.52
N ARG A 81 -17.07 3.33 14.14
CA ARG A 81 -16.55 4.44 14.96
C ARG A 81 -16.28 5.71 14.15
N HIS A 82 -15.92 5.56 12.88
CA HIS A 82 -15.55 6.66 11.98
C HIS A 82 -16.66 7.09 11.01
N ALA A 83 -17.87 6.51 11.15
CA ALA A 83 -18.96 6.65 10.19
C ALA A 83 -18.51 6.39 8.74
N PHE A 84 -17.65 5.38 8.57
CA PHE A 84 -17.16 4.91 7.27
C PHE A 84 -18.16 3.89 6.68
N PRO A 85 -18.42 3.93 5.36
CA PRO A 85 -19.34 2.98 4.72
C PRO A 85 -18.82 1.54 4.85
N VAL A 86 -19.53 0.70 5.58
CA VAL A 86 -19.14 -0.71 5.78
C VAL A 86 -19.17 -1.50 4.47
N GLU A 87 -20.02 -1.10 3.53
CA GLU A 87 -20.10 -1.64 2.17
C GLU A 87 -18.84 -1.36 1.33
N ASN A 88 -17.97 -0.45 1.78
CA ASN A 88 -16.68 -0.16 1.14
C ASN A 88 -15.52 -0.97 1.76
N ILE A 89 -15.83 -1.97 2.60
CA ILE A 89 -14.84 -2.89 3.16
C ILE A 89 -15.20 -4.30 2.74
N VAL A 90 -14.21 -5.03 2.20
CA VAL A 90 -14.41 -6.41 1.74
C VAL A 90 -13.35 -7.34 2.31
N SER A 91 -13.78 -8.54 2.71
CA SER A 91 -12.90 -9.67 3.03
C SER A 91 -12.49 -10.39 1.74
N ASP A 92 -11.19 -10.65 1.57
CA ASP A 92 -10.64 -11.49 0.51
C ASP A 92 -10.97 -13.00 0.71
N GLY A 93 -11.59 -13.35 1.85
CA GLY A 93 -11.99 -14.69 2.23
C GLY A 93 -10.87 -15.57 2.80
N THR A 94 -9.64 -15.07 2.87
CA THR A 94 -8.49 -15.82 3.40
C THR A 94 -8.48 -15.80 4.92
N LYS A 95 -8.08 -16.91 5.52
CA LYS A 95 -8.07 -17.10 6.99
C LYS A 95 -6.68 -17.35 7.57
N THR A 96 -5.66 -17.56 6.73
CA THR A 96 -4.28 -17.78 7.17
C THR A 96 -3.28 -17.08 6.26
N ASN A 97 -2.10 -16.79 6.80
CA ASN A 97 -1.02 -16.18 6.04
C ASN A 97 -0.57 -17.07 4.85
N GLU A 98 -0.59 -18.39 4.97
CA GLU A 98 -0.17 -19.34 3.93
C GLU A 98 -1.14 -19.32 2.74
N THR A 99 -2.43 -19.14 3.04
CA THR A 99 -3.54 -19.12 2.07
C THR A 99 -3.89 -17.73 1.56
N ARG A 100 -3.19 -16.67 2.01
CA ARG A 100 -3.36 -15.28 1.54
C ARG A 100 -3.40 -15.18 0.02
N LEU A 101 -4.13 -14.22 -0.54
CA LEU A 101 -4.10 -14.00 -1.99
C LEU A 101 -2.77 -13.38 -2.43
N GLY A 102 -2.25 -12.46 -1.61
CA GLY A 102 -1.08 -11.65 -1.90
C GLY A 102 -1.45 -10.29 -2.45
N ALA A 103 -0.57 -9.30 -2.29
CA ALA A 103 -0.98 -7.90 -2.43
C ALA A 103 -1.42 -7.52 -3.84
N VAL A 104 -0.81 -8.05 -4.91
CA VAL A 104 -1.27 -7.74 -6.28
C VAL A 104 -2.63 -8.38 -6.60
N PRO A 105 -2.87 -9.67 -6.28
CA PRO A 105 -4.21 -10.23 -6.32
C PRO A 105 -5.25 -9.48 -5.48
N ASP A 106 -4.89 -8.97 -4.30
CA ASP A 106 -5.80 -8.16 -3.47
C ASP A 106 -6.20 -6.86 -4.14
N ILE A 107 -5.27 -6.19 -4.84
CA ILE A 107 -5.59 -4.99 -5.65
C ILE A 107 -6.61 -5.36 -6.73
N ALA A 108 -6.34 -6.41 -7.50
CA ALA A 108 -7.24 -6.84 -8.58
C ALA A 108 -8.63 -7.23 -8.04
N PHE A 109 -8.67 -7.97 -6.94
CA PHE A 109 -9.90 -8.35 -6.25
C PHE A 109 -10.70 -7.13 -5.78
N GLY A 110 -10.06 -6.16 -5.13
CA GLY A 110 -10.72 -4.95 -4.66
C GLY A 110 -11.29 -4.10 -5.80
N ILE A 111 -10.52 -3.89 -6.87
CA ILE A 111 -10.97 -3.12 -8.04
C ILE A 111 -12.18 -3.79 -8.70
N ASP A 112 -12.16 -5.12 -8.88
CA ASP A 112 -13.29 -5.85 -9.45
C ASP A 112 -14.53 -5.83 -8.52
N HIS A 113 -14.33 -6.10 -7.23
CA HIS A 113 -15.43 -6.17 -6.25
C HIS A 113 -16.20 -4.85 -6.16
N PHE A 114 -15.47 -3.73 -6.06
CA PHE A 114 -16.06 -2.39 -5.95
C PHE A 114 -16.33 -1.73 -7.31
N LYS A 115 -16.03 -2.40 -8.42
CA LYS A 115 -16.22 -1.91 -9.80
C LYS A 115 -15.51 -0.58 -10.06
N LEU A 116 -14.24 -0.50 -9.67
CA LEU A 116 -13.44 0.73 -9.77
C LEU A 116 -12.78 0.91 -11.15
N GLY A 117 -12.88 -0.08 -12.05
CA GLY A 117 -12.12 -0.16 -13.30
C GLY A 117 -12.28 1.00 -14.29
N ASP A 118 -13.38 1.75 -14.20
CA ASP A 118 -13.63 2.94 -15.05
C ASP A 118 -13.08 4.25 -14.45
N ASN A 119 -12.30 4.16 -13.36
CA ASN A 119 -11.74 5.29 -12.64
C ASN A 119 -10.23 5.10 -12.44
N ASP A 120 -9.53 6.19 -12.21
CA ASP A 120 -8.15 6.10 -11.72
C ASP A 120 -8.18 5.66 -10.25
N VAL A 121 -7.29 4.73 -9.90
CA VAL A 121 -7.31 4.07 -8.58
C VAL A 121 -6.00 4.35 -7.85
N LEU A 122 -6.09 5.06 -6.73
CA LEU A 122 -5.02 5.24 -5.77
C LEU A 122 -4.96 4.04 -4.81
N VAL A 123 -3.94 3.22 -4.94
CA VAL A 123 -3.67 2.06 -4.08
C VAL A 123 -2.71 2.45 -2.97
N VAL A 124 -3.09 2.21 -1.72
CA VAL A 124 -2.30 2.54 -0.53
C VAL A 124 -2.07 1.31 0.34
N GLY A 125 -0.82 1.08 0.76
CA GLY A 125 -0.51 0.09 1.78
C GLY A 125 -1.01 0.54 3.14
N GLY A 126 -1.88 -0.24 3.78
CA GLY A 126 -2.48 0.14 5.06
C GLY A 126 -1.52 0.20 6.25
N ASP A 127 -0.26 -0.22 6.09
CA ASP A 127 0.80 -0.15 7.11
C ASP A 127 1.80 0.98 6.88
N THR A 128 1.61 1.80 5.84
CA THR A 128 2.53 2.85 5.44
C THR A 128 1.87 4.22 5.60
N LEU A 129 2.58 5.20 6.14
CA LEU A 129 2.24 6.63 6.13
C LEU A 129 3.40 7.44 5.55
N PHE A 130 3.17 8.69 5.17
CA PHE A 130 4.22 9.62 4.76
C PHE A 130 4.55 10.63 5.85
N LEU A 131 5.72 11.25 5.72
CA LEU A 131 6.12 12.34 6.61
C LEU A 131 5.18 13.55 6.42
N LYS A 132 5.09 14.40 7.45
CA LYS A 132 4.13 15.52 7.58
C LYS A 132 4.19 16.56 6.47
N ASP A 133 5.25 16.58 5.66
CA ASP A 133 5.43 17.48 4.53
C ASP A 133 4.87 16.94 3.21
N PHE A 134 4.30 15.73 3.19
CA PHE A 134 3.59 15.21 2.04
C PHE A 134 2.30 15.99 1.76
N ASP A 135 2.13 16.44 0.51
CA ASP A 135 0.94 17.12 0.03
C ASP A 135 0.21 16.25 -0.99
N LEU A 136 -0.98 15.75 -0.61
CA LEU A 136 -1.81 14.94 -1.50
C LEU A 136 -2.38 15.75 -2.66
N ALA A 137 -2.75 17.03 -2.46
CA ALA A 137 -3.29 17.85 -3.53
C ALA A 137 -2.24 18.09 -4.61
N ASP A 138 -0.99 18.38 -4.21
CA ASP A 138 0.12 18.53 -5.16
C ASP A 138 0.41 17.21 -5.88
N PHE A 139 0.47 16.08 -5.17
CA PHE A 139 0.62 14.75 -5.79
C PHE A 139 -0.46 14.49 -6.85
N LEU A 140 -1.74 14.75 -6.52
CA LEU A 140 -2.86 14.52 -7.45
C LEU A 140 -2.85 15.46 -8.66
N GLN A 141 -2.28 16.67 -8.53
CA GLN A 141 -2.11 17.59 -9.66
C GLN A 141 -1.06 17.11 -10.68
N GLN A 142 -0.10 16.29 -10.25
CA GLN A 142 0.88 15.66 -11.13
C GLN A 142 0.33 14.43 -11.88
N ALA A 143 -0.91 14.02 -11.58
CA ALA A 143 -1.57 12.93 -12.30
C ALA A 143 -1.89 13.37 -13.73
N HIS A 144 -1.19 12.80 -14.69
CA HIS A 144 -1.43 12.99 -16.12
C HIS A 144 -1.90 11.65 -16.73
N GLU A 145 -1.90 11.53 -18.06
CA GLU A 145 -2.23 10.30 -18.82
C GLU A 145 -1.21 9.14 -18.57
N THR A 146 -0.71 9.00 -17.34
CA THR A 146 0.32 8.09 -16.85
C THR A 146 -0.10 7.56 -15.48
N CYS A 147 0.41 6.38 -15.09
CA CYS A 147 0.39 6.04 -13.66
C CYS A 147 1.34 6.98 -12.90
N LEU A 148 1.12 7.17 -11.60
CA LEU A 148 1.98 7.98 -10.75
C LEU A 148 2.30 7.23 -9.46
N VAL A 149 3.59 7.17 -9.10
CA VAL A 149 4.07 6.52 -7.88
C VAL A 149 4.94 7.47 -7.07
N THR A 150 4.94 7.30 -5.75
CA THR A 150 5.85 8.08 -4.90
C THR A 150 7.23 7.46 -4.81
N THR A 151 8.26 8.30 -4.66
CA THR A 151 9.65 7.86 -4.45
C THR A 151 10.31 8.66 -3.33
N TYR A 152 11.26 8.06 -2.64
CA TYR A 152 12.11 8.75 -1.66
C TYR A 152 13.52 8.18 -1.66
N LYS A 153 14.50 9.00 -1.29
CA LYS A 153 15.90 8.57 -1.26
C LYS A 153 16.19 7.72 -0.03
N VAL A 154 16.87 6.60 -0.23
CA VAL A 154 17.34 5.71 0.84
C VAL A 154 18.87 5.56 0.85
N PRO A 155 19.51 5.35 2.01
CA PRO A 155 20.92 5.00 2.06
C PRO A 155 21.14 3.53 1.64
N ASP A 156 22.35 3.19 1.22
CA ASP A 156 22.76 1.85 0.76
C ASP A 156 22.35 0.73 1.72
N LYS A 157 22.47 0.98 3.03
CA LYS A 157 22.08 0.02 4.09
C LYS A 157 20.60 -0.36 4.12
N VAL A 158 19.75 0.32 3.34
CA VAL A 158 18.30 0.07 3.25
C VAL A 158 17.90 -0.53 1.90
N VAL A 159 18.74 -0.42 0.88
CA VAL A 159 18.43 -0.84 -0.52
C VAL A 159 17.94 -2.29 -0.60
N HIS A 160 18.58 -3.22 0.10
CA HIS A 160 18.20 -4.64 0.19
C HIS A 160 16.89 -4.93 0.95
N LYS A 161 16.17 -3.90 1.43
CA LYS A 161 14.92 -4.05 2.19
C LYS A 161 13.69 -3.57 1.44
N VAL A 162 13.86 -2.83 0.34
CA VAL A 162 12.79 -2.11 -0.36
C VAL A 162 12.86 -2.32 -1.88
N GLY A 163 11.76 -2.01 -2.58
CA GLY A 163 11.79 -1.89 -4.04
C GLY A 163 12.48 -0.60 -4.46
N ILE A 164 13.42 -0.69 -5.40
CA ILE A 164 14.18 0.43 -5.97
C ILE A 164 13.74 0.66 -7.41
N LEU A 165 13.44 1.92 -7.73
CA LEU A 165 13.14 2.38 -9.08
C LEU A 165 14.36 2.99 -9.75
N GLU A 166 14.48 2.82 -11.05
CA GLU A 166 15.29 3.67 -11.91
C GLU A 166 14.36 4.53 -12.77
N ILE A 167 14.78 5.76 -13.06
CA ILE A 167 13.98 6.73 -13.82
C ILE A 167 14.84 7.39 -14.90
N ASP A 168 14.19 7.82 -15.98
CA ASP A 168 14.81 8.66 -17.00
C ASP A 168 14.88 10.13 -16.59
N SER A 169 15.42 10.99 -17.47
CA SER A 169 15.54 12.43 -17.22
C SER A 169 14.22 13.18 -17.12
N LYS A 170 13.09 12.55 -17.47
CA LYS A 170 11.73 13.10 -17.37
C LYS A 170 10.99 12.58 -16.13
N GLY A 171 11.64 11.76 -15.30
CA GLY A 171 11.02 11.18 -14.12
C GLY A 171 10.11 9.99 -14.41
N ILE A 172 10.25 9.37 -15.59
CA ILE A 172 9.51 8.16 -15.97
C ILE A 172 10.30 6.92 -15.57
N VAL A 173 9.62 5.95 -14.96
CA VAL A 173 10.22 4.67 -14.54
C VAL A 173 10.76 3.88 -15.73
N THR A 174 12.02 3.47 -15.63
CA THR A 174 12.71 2.62 -16.62
C THR A 174 13.07 1.24 -16.09
N SER A 175 13.06 1.04 -14.77
CA SER A 175 13.36 -0.24 -14.12
C SER A 175 12.77 -0.31 -12.71
N PHE A 176 12.46 -1.51 -12.25
CA PHE A 176 12.11 -1.81 -10.86
C PHE A 176 12.88 -3.04 -10.38
N LEU A 177 13.61 -2.90 -9.27
CA LEU A 177 14.35 -3.97 -8.61
C LEU A 177 13.74 -4.22 -7.23
N GLU A 178 13.31 -5.45 -6.94
CA GLU A 178 12.80 -5.81 -5.63
C GLU A 178 13.96 -6.21 -4.71
N LYS A 179 14.24 -5.38 -3.69
CA LYS A 179 15.27 -5.65 -2.67
C LYS A 179 16.65 -6.01 -3.26
N PRO A 180 17.20 -5.19 -4.18
CA PRO A 180 18.50 -5.46 -4.76
C PRO A 180 19.62 -5.27 -3.72
N GLU A 181 20.77 -5.87 -3.98
CA GLU A 181 22.02 -5.49 -3.34
C GLU A 181 22.46 -4.10 -3.80
N PRO A 182 23.16 -3.31 -2.95
CA PRO A 182 23.61 -1.96 -3.31
C PRO A 182 24.50 -1.87 -4.56
N SER A 183 25.12 -2.99 -4.96
CA SER A 183 25.95 -3.10 -6.17
C SER A 183 25.18 -3.37 -7.46
N GLU A 184 23.90 -3.73 -7.38
CA GLU A 184 23.08 -4.04 -8.57
C GLU A 184 22.51 -2.80 -9.26
N THR A 185 22.46 -1.66 -8.57
CA THR A 185 22.01 -0.37 -9.12
C THR A 185 22.61 0.81 -8.37
N GLU A 186 22.87 1.90 -9.08
CA GLU A 186 23.27 3.19 -8.49
C GLU A 186 22.05 3.99 -7.98
N SER A 187 20.83 3.58 -8.35
CA SER A 187 19.63 4.27 -7.88
C SER A 187 19.41 4.06 -6.38
N ARG A 188 18.82 5.10 -5.77
CA ARG A 188 18.44 5.11 -4.35
C ARG A 188 16.99 5.51 -4.16
N LEU A 189 16.17 5.41 -5.20
CA LEU A 189 14.76 5.79 -5.18
C LEU A 189 13.91 4.61 -4.72
N ALA A 190 13.59 4.56 -3.43
CA ALA A 190 12.67 3.58 -2.89
C ALA A 190 11.22 3.93 -3.23
N CYS A 191 10.39 2.91 -3.47
CA CYS A 191 8.99 3.06 -3.89
C CYS A 191 8.04 2.38 -2.87
N PRO A 192 7.37 3.13 -2.00
CA PRO A 192 6.31 2.59 -1.15
C PRO A 192 5.03 2.34 -1.90
N CYS A 193 4.16 1.47 -1.35
CA CYS A 193 2.82 1.22 -1.89
C CYS A 193 1.92 2.44 -1.73
N PHE A 194 2.04 3.38 -2.67
CA PHE A 194 1.18 4.53 -2.89
C PHE A 194 1.18 4.82 -4.40
N TYR A 195 0.27 4.14 -5.10
CA TYR A 195 0.28 4.06 -6.55
C TYR A 195 -1.03 4.59 -7.08
N LEU A 196 -1.01 5.68 -7.84
CA LEU A 196 -2.15 6.11 -8.63
C LEU A 196 -2.07 5.40 -9.98
N PHE A 197 -2.89 4.38 -10.15
CA PHE A 197 -3.06 3.70 -11.43
C PHE A 197 -4.05 4.45 -12.29
N HIS A 198 -3.60 4.86 -13.47
CA HIS A 198 -4.49 5.32 -14.52
C HIS A 198 -5.41 4.17 -14.95
N HIS A 199 -6.71 4.41 -15.14
CA HIS A 199 -7.69 3.39 -15.52
C HIS A 199 -7.24 2.58 -16.76
N GLY A 200 -6.62 3.23 -17.75
CA GLY A 200 -6.06 2.58 -18.95
C GLY A 200 -4.94 1.57 -18.67
N ALA A 201 -4.34 1.59 -17.49
CA ALA A 201 -3.33 0.63 -17.05
C ALA A 201 -3.92 -0.60 -16.34
N LEU A 202 -5.17 -0.53 -15.85
CA LEU A 202 -5.81 -1.61 -15.10
C LEU A 202 -5.99 -2.92 -15.89
N PRO A 203 -6.22 -2.93 -17.22
CA PRO A 203 -6.23 -4.17 -17.99
C PRO A 203 -4.94 -5.02 -17.83
N PHE A 204 -3.77 -4.38 -17.69
CA PHE A 204 -2.50 -5.08 -17.46
C PHE A 204 -2.41 -5.74 -16.09
N LEU A 205 -3.13 -5.22 -15.08
CA LEU A 205 -3.21 -5.86 -13.75
C LEU A 205 -3.88 -7.23 -13.85
N TYR A 206 -5.00 -7.29 -14.56
CA TYR A 206 -5.72 -8.54 -14.77
C TYR A 206 -4.91 -9.51 -15.65
N GLU A 207 -4.25 -9.01 -16.69
CA GLU A 207 -3.34 -9.83 -17.51
C GLU A 207 -2.24 -10.46 -16.64
N PHE A 208 -1.59 -9.66 -15.80
CA PHE A 208 -0.53 -10.12 -14.90
C PHE A 208 -1.03 -11.20 -13.94
N VAL A 209 -2.12 -10.93 -13.21
CA VAL A 209 -2.69 -11.87 -12.23
C VAL A 209 -3.14 -13.17 -12.90
N ASN A 210 -3.80 -13.08 -14.06
CA ASN A 210 -4.25 -14.26 -14.80
C ASN A 210 -3.07 -15.08 -15.34
N ALA A 211 -2.02 -14.43 -15.85
CA ALA A 211 -0.81 -15.11 -16.31
C ALA A 211 -0.08 -15.84 -15.16
N CYS A 212 0.00 -15.23 -13.97
CA CYS A 212 0.54 -15.88 -12.77
C CYS A 212 -0.27 -17.11 -12.36
N LYS A 213 -1.61 -16.99 -12.34
CA LYS A 213 -2.51 -18.12 -12.03
C LYS A 213 -2.36 -19.26 -13.04
N ALA A 214 -2.38 -18.95 -14.33
CA ALA A 214 -2.28 -19.93 -15.41
C ALA A 214 -0.95 -20.70 -15.39
N ARG A 215 0.13 -20.05 -14.95
CA ARG A 215 1.46 -20.69 -14.81
C ARG A 215 1.70 -21.36 -13.46
N HIS A 216 0.72 -21.32 -12.55
CA HIS A 216 0.86 -21.77 -11.16
C HIS A 216 2.11 -21.15 -10.50
N ALA A 217 2.32 -19.85 -10.76
CA ALA A 217 3.46 -19.13 -10.25
C ALA A 217 3.47 -19.17 -8.71
N SER A 218 4.67 -19.23 -8.14
CA SER A 218 4.80 -19.15 -6.69
C SER A 218 4.32 -17.79 -6.19
N LYS A 219 3.83 -17.75 -4.96
CA LYS A 219 3.18 -16.56 -4.38
C LYS A 219 4.13 -15.35 -4.38
N GLU A 220 5.42 -15.58 -4.15
CA GLU A 220 6.48 -14.57 -4.18
C GLU A 220 6.55 -13.77 -5.50
N THR A 221 5.99 -14.33 -6.58
CA THR A 221 5.90 -13.67 -7.90
C THR A 221 4.93 -12.48 -7.89
N PHE A 222 3.92 -12.47 -7.02
CA PHE A 222 2.83 -11.47 -7.01
C PHE A 222 2.42 -10.99 -5.61
N ASP A 223 3.07 -11.45 -4.54
CA ASP A 223 2.77 -11.09 -3.15
C ASP A 223 3.18 -9.66 -2.79
N ALA A 224 4.19 -9.11 -3.47
CA ALA A 224 4.65 -7.73 -3.28
C ALA A 224 4.09 -6.82 -4.36
N THR A 225 3.59 -5.65 -3.97
CA THR A 225 2.90 -4.71 -4.88
C THR A 225 3.82 -4.20 -6.01
N GLY A 226 5.12 -4.07 -5.73
CA GLY A 226 6.14 -3.71 -6.70
C GLY A 226 6.33 -4.70 -7.86
N LYS A 227 5.90 -5.97 -7.70
CA LYS A 227 5.95 -6.97 -8.78
C LYS A 227 5.07 -6.56 -9.96
N PHE A 228 3.93 -5.92 -9.69
CA PHE A 228 3.10 -5.39 -10.76
C PHE A 228 3.74 -4.16 -11.41
N LEU A 229 4.39 -3.28 -10.66
CA LEU A 229 5.13 -2.13 -11.25
C LEU A 229 6.23 -2.61 -12.20
N ALA A 230 6.98 -3.64 -11.82
CA ALA A 230 8.00 -4.27 -12.67
C ALA A 230 7.42 -4.84 -13.98
N TYR A 231 6.19 -5.35 -13.92
CA TYR A 231 5.47 -5.82 -15.10
C TYR A 231 4.90 -4.64 -15.92
N LEU A 232 4.45 -3.58 -15.28
CA LEU A 232 3.72 -2.48 -15.90
C LEU A 232 4.61 -1.46 -16.60
N TYR A 233 5.77 -1.09 -16.02
CA TYR A 233 6.58 0.01 -16.56
C TYR A 233 6.96 -0.10 -18.04
N PRO A 234 7.25 -1.28 -18.63
CA PRO A 234 7.56 -1.36 -20.07
C PRO A 234 6.31 -1.35 -20.95
N ARG A 235 5.11 -1.33 -20.38
CA ARG A 235 3.80 -1.46 -21.05
C ARG A 235 2.94 -0.19 -20.93
N PHE A 236 3.09 0.54 -19.83
CA PHE A 236 2.35 1.77 -19.57
C PHE A 236 3.25 2.76 -18.82
N PRO A 237 3.29 4.05 -19.21
CA PRO A 237 4.15 5.03 -18.55
C PRO A 237 3.81 5.19 -17.06
N ILE A 238 4.86 5.20 -16.24
CA ILE A 238 4.75 5.43 -14.79
C ILE A 238 5.63 6.64 -14.46
N ALA A 239 5.00 7.77 -14.14
CA ALA A 239 5.67 8.95 -13.62
C ALA A 239 5.97 8.79 -12.13
N THR A 240 6.88 9.63 -11.61
CA THR A 240 7.29 9.61 -10.21
C THR A 240 7.03 10.95 -9.52
N TYR A 241 6.67 10.89 -8.24
CA TYR A 241 6.53 12.03 -7.35
C TYR A 241 7.48 11.86 -6.16
N SER A 242 8.33 12.85 -5.88
CA SER A 242 9.30 12.74 -4.78
C SER A 242 8.65 13.13 -3.45
N ILE A 243 8.82 12.30 -2.43
CA ILE A 243 8.43 12.59 -1.04
C ILE A 243 9.68 12.57 -0.14
N SER A 244 9.61 13.20 1.02
CA SER A 244 10.74 13.24 1.97
C SER A 244 11.00 11.90 2.65
N GLY A 245 9.99 11.04 2.74
CA GLY A 245 10.13 9.71 3.30
C GLY A 245 8.79 9.10 3.67
N ARG A 246 8.88 7.92 4.31
CA ARG A 246 7.72 7.17 4.79
C ARG A 246 7.94 6.62 6.18
N ILE A 247 6.84 6.32 6.82
CA ILE A 247 6.74 5.50 8.03
C ILE A 247 6.17 4.15 7.59
N ASP A 248 6.83 3.05 7.96
CA ASP A 248 6.47 1.68 7.58
C ASP A 248 6.35 0.81 8.83
N VAL A 249 5.12 0.54 9.26
CA VAL A 249 4.84 -0.21 10.48
C VAL A 249 4.87 -1.70 10.17
N GLY A 250 6.07 -2.27 10.07
CA GLY A 250 6.26 -3.67 9.73
C GLY A 250 6.59 -4.61 10.91
N GLY A 251 7.02 -4.07 12.04
CA GLY A 251 7.42 -4.80 13.26
C GLY A 251 7.36 -3.89 14.49
N LEU A 252 7.67 -4.42 15.68
CA LEU A 252 7.48 -3.66 16.93
C LEU A 252 8.36 -2.40 16.99
N GLN A 253 9.63 -2.51 16.62
CA GLN A 253 10.55 -1.36 16.64
C GLN A 253 10.07 -0.22 15.73
N SER A 254 9.65 -0.55 14.50
CA SER A 254 9.10 0.46 13.58
C SER A 254 7.77 1.06 14.06
N TYR A 255 6.97 0.30 14.81
CA TYR A 255 5.76 0.83 15.44
C TYR A 255 6.10 1.86 16.53
N ILE A 256 7.08 1.57 17.39
CA ILE A 256 7.52 2.49 18.44
C ILE A 256 8.07 3.79 17.83
N GLU A 257 8.92 3.68 16.80
CA GLU A 257 9.45 4.84 16.07
C GLU A 257 8.34 5.65 15.41
N ALA A 258 7.36 4.98 14.80
CA ALA A 258 6.19 5.62 14.22
C ALA A 258 5.38 6.36 15.30
N ASN A 259 5.11 5.72 16.43
CA ASN A 259 4.31 6.33 17.50
C ASN A 259 4.99 7.59 18.04
N HIS A 260 6.30 7.53 18.28
CA HIS A 260 7.08 8.67 18.72
C HIS A 260 7.07 9.84 17.72
N TYR A 261 7.00 9.57 16.42
CA TYR A 261 6.90 10.62 15.40
C TYR A 261 5.55 11.38 15.43
N TYR A 262 4.48 10.71 15.87
CA TYR A 262 3.11 11.24 15.94
C TYR A 262 2.70 11.74 17.33
N GLU A 263 3.54 11.57 18.34
CA GLU A 263 3.48 12.28 19.63
C GLU A 263 3.80 13.78 19.46
#